data_AF-A0A9E4HL22-F1
#
_entry.id   AF-A0A9E4HL22-F1
#
_cell.length_a   1.000
_cell.length_b   1.000
_cell.length_c   1.000
_cell.angle_alpha   90.00
_cell.angle_beta   90.00
_cell.angle_gamma   90.00
#
_symmetry.space_group_name_H-M   'P 1'
#
loop_
_entity.id
_entity.type
_entity.pdbx_description
1 polymer ?
#
loop_
_entity_poly.entity_id
_entity_poly.type
_entity_poly.pdbx_seq_one_letter_code
_entity_poly.pdbx_strand_id
1 'polypeptide(L)'
;KDTLAPLWLNIARAAALGFGVVVLGLAVAWLVTLVRTPKGRGRRATRRRQQRAAAREAEASRPRKRLLRLLVVDVHGVIVRPTRPLEGLLLPVILAENPDVDAELVRDRHRKLVLGRLTPEEFWSDLGLGPIGREVETRYLSSFKLVPGLHPFLDRVDGRSLPVAAVGNQPREWGMRLRRMAQLEDSVSSWLVSGDVGAALPERPLFEATRRVMSVDL
;
A
#
# COMPACT_ATOMS: atom_id res chain seq x y z
N LYS A 1 -87.05 2.00 55.23
CA LYS A 1 -85.78 2.23 55.95
C LYS A 1 -85.46 0.93 56.68
N ASP A 2 -84.46 0.10 56.40
CA ASP A 2 -83.30 0.13 55.51
C ASP A 2 -82.91 -1.34 55.28
N THR A 3 -83.15 -1.91 54.09
CA THR A 3 -82.75 -3.31 53.80
C THR A 3 -81.49 -3.41 52.94
N LEU A 4 -80.90 -2.28 52.55
CA LEU A 4 -79.74 -2.23 51.65
C LEU A 4 -78.38 -2.29 52.37
N ALA A 5 -78.32 -1.93 53.66
CA ALA A 5 -77.06 -1.87 54.42
C ALA A 5 -76.28 -3.21 54.54
N PRO A 6 -76.91 -4.37 54.80
CA PRO A 6 -76.15 -5.62 54.95
C PRO A 6 -75.65 -6.21 53.63
N LEU A 7 -76.32 -5.91 52.50
CA LEU A 7 -75.94 -6.40 51.17
C LEU A 7 -74.65 -5.72 50.68
N TRP A 8 -74.57 -4.39 50.82
CA TRP A 8 -73.38 -3.62 50.43
C TRP A 8 -72.15 -3.97 51.26
N LEU A 9 -72.32 -4.31 52.55
CA LEU A 9 -71.22 -4.73 53.42
C LEU A 9 -70.64 -6.09 52.99
N ASN A 10 -71.48 -7.03 52.55
CA ASN A 10 -71.02 -8.33 52.07
C ASN A 10 -70.31 -8.23 50.70
N ILE A 11 -70.81 -7.36 49.81
CA ILE A 11 -70.14 -7.07 48.52
C ILE A 11 -68.77 -6.43 48.75
N ALA A 12 -68.66 -5.47 49.68
CA ALA A 12 -67.38 -4.83 50.01
C ALA A 12 -66.35 -5.83 50.57
N ARG A 13 -66.78 -6.78 51.43
CA ARG A 13 -65.91 -7.83 51.95
C ARG A 13 -65.42 -8.78 50.87
N ALA A 14 -66.31 -9.20 49.95
CA ALA A 14 -65.94 -10.05 48.83
C ALA A 14 -64.95 -9.35 47.88
N ALA A 15 -65.17 -8.07 47.60
CA ALA A 15 -64.27 -7.25 46.78
C ALA A 15 -62.89 -7.08 47.44
N ALA A 16 -62.84 -6.82 48.76
CA ALA A 16 -61.59 -6.71 49.51
C ALA A 16 -60.79 -8.04 49.51
N LEU A 17 -61.48 -9.18 49.63
CA LEU A 17 -60.86 -10.50 49.59
C LEU A 17 -60.30 -10.80 48.18
N GLY A 18 -61.06 -10.47 47.14
CA GLY A 18 -60.61 -10.58 45.75
C GLY A 18 -59.38 -9.72 45.47
N PHE A 19 -59.36 -8.48 45.95
CA PHE A 19 -58.22 -7.59 45.82
C PHE A 19 -56.98 -8.12 46.55
N GLY A 20 -57.15 -8.66 47.76
CA GLY A 20 -56.07 -9.27 48.52
C GLY A 20 -55.42 -10.44 47.80
N VAL A 21 -56.21 -11.31 47.16
CA VAL A 21 -55.70 -12.46 46.38
C VAL A 21 -54.92 -11.99 45.14
N VAL A 22 -55.39 -10.95 44.45
CA VAL A 22 -54.69 -10.40 43.28
C VAL A 22 -53.36 -9.77 43.67
N VAL A 23 -53.33 -8.97 44.74
CA VAL A 23 -52.08 -8.35 45.23
C VAL A 23 -51.09 -9.42 45.69
N LEU A 24 -51.55 -10.46 46.37
CA LEU A 24 -50.69 -11.57 46.79
C LEU A 24 -50.14 -12.34 45.58
N GLY A 25 -50.97 -12.61 44.56
CA GLY A 25 -50.54 -13.25 43.32
C GLY A 25 -49.48 -12.44 42.56
N LEU A 26 -49.65 -11.11 42.49
CA LEU A 26 -48.68 -10.21 41.88
C LEU A 26 -47.36 -10.15 42.68
N ALA A 27 -47.43 -10.14 44.00
CA ALA A 27 -46.25 -10.15 44.87
C ALA A 27 -45.45 -11.46 44.74
N VAL A 28 -46.14 -12.61 44.70
CA VAL A 28 -45.50 -13.92 44.49
C VAL A 28 -44.88 -14.02 43.10
N ALA A 29 -45.59 -13.56 42.05
CA ALA A 29 -45.04 -13.52 40.70
C ALA A 29 -43.76 -12.66 40.63
N TRP A 30 -43.77 -11.48 41.27
CA TRP A 30 -42.61 -10.61 41.36
C TRP A 30 -41.43 -11.27 42.09
N LEU A 31 -41.69 -11.92 43.23
CA LEU A 31 -40.67 -12.64 44.01
C LEU A 31 -40.03 -13.79 43.20
N VAL A 32 -40.85 -14.53 42.44
CA VAL A 32 -40.37 -15.61 41.55
C VAL A 32 -39.51 -15.07 40.42
N THR A 33 -39.82 -13.88 39.86
CA THR A 33 -38.98 -13.26 38.82
C THR A 33 -37.61 -12.84 39.34
N LEU A 34 -37.51 -12.37 40.58
CA LEU A 34 -36.24 -12.03 41.23
C LEU A 34 -35.36 -13.27 41.45
N VAL A 35 -35.94 -14.38 41.92
CA VAL A 35 -35.22 -15.63 42.18
C VAL A 35 -34.82 -16.36 40.90
N ARG A 36 -35.60 -16.21 39.81
CA ARG A 36 -35.32 -16.84 38.51
C ARG A 36 -34.34 -16.08 37.61
N THR A 37 -33.78 -14.94 38.03
CA THR A 37 -32.72 -14.29 37.25
C THR A 37 -31.49 -15.21 37.16
N PRO A 38 -31.11 -15.69 35.96
CA PRO A 38 -30.09 -16.73 35.84
C PRO A 38 -28.72 -16.09 36.05
N LYS A 39 -28.20 -16.15 37.28
CA LYS A 39 -26.86 -15.69 37.73
C LYS A 39 -25.66 -16.23 36.91
N GLY A 40 -25.88 -17.11 35.93
CA GLY A 40 -24.83 -17.75 35.11
C GLY A 40 -24.61 -17.19 33.70
N ARG A 41 -25.54 -16.39 33.13
CA ARG A 41 -25.42 -15.93 31.72
C ARG A 41 -24.30 -14.90 31.52
N GLY A 42 -24.09 -14.00 32.48
CA GLY A 42 -23.06 -12.96 32.43
C GLY A 42 -21.64 -13.53 32.41
N ARG A 43 -21.34 -14.50 33.31
CA ARG A 43 -20.01 -15.13 33.43
C ARG A 43 -19.62 -15.93 32.19
N ARG A 44 -20.56 -16.65 31.57
CA ARG A 44 -20.29 -17.43 30.35
C ARG A 44 -20.06 -16.51 29.14
N ALA A 45 -20.79 -15.39 29.06
CA ALA A 45 -20.61 -14.39 28.02
C ALA A 45 -19.27 -13.63 28.15
N THR A 46 -18.87 -13.26 29.37
CA THR A 46 -17.54 -12.64 29.62
C THR A 46 -16.41 -13.59 29.29
N ARG A 47 -16.50 -14.86 29.72
CA ARG A 47 -15.48 -15.87 29.41
C ARG A 47 -15.32 -16.11 27.91
N ARG A 48 -16.43 -16.13 27.15
CA ARG A 48 -16.40 -16.18 25.67
C ARG A 48 -15.78 -14.93 25.04
N ARG A 49 -16.05 -13.74 25.58
CA ARG A 49 -15.41 -12.49 25.10
C ARG A 49 -13.91 -12.49 25.37
N GLN A 50 -13.49 -12.91 26.55
CA GLN A 50 -12.07 -13.03 26.92
C GLN A 50 -11.36 -14.07 26.06
N GLN A 51 -11.96 -15.24 25.82
CA GLN A 51 -11.40 -16.24 24.92
C GLN A 51 -11.25 -15.73 23.47
N ARG A 52 -12.23 -14.98 22.97
CA ARG A 52 -12.14 -14.35 21.63
C ARG A 52 -11.08 -13.26 21.57
N ALA A 53 -10.93 -12.46 22.62
CA ALA A 53 -9.88 -11.45 22.71
C ALA A 53 -8.49 -12.12 22.76
N ALA A 54 -8.31 -13.13 23.61
CA ALA A 54 -7.08 -13.89 23.72
C ALA A 54 -6.72 -14.64 22.41
N ALA A 55 -7.72 -15.17 21.70
CA ALA A 55 -7.51 -15.77 20.38
C ALA A 55 -7.05 -14.74 19.34
N ARG A 56 -7.65 -13.54 19.34
CA ARG A 56 -7.23 -12.44 18.46
C ARG A 56 -5.84 -11.92 18.79
N GLU A 57 -5.50 -11.81 20.07
CA GLU A 57 -4.16 -11.45 20.53
C GLU A 57 -3.14 -12.53 20.16
N ALA A 58 -3.46 -13.81 20.33
CA ALA A 58 -2.62 -14.93 19.93
C ALA A 58 -2.42 -15.01 18.40
N GLU A 59 -3.45 -14.64 17.62
CA GLU A 59 -3.37 -14.57 16.16
C GLU A 59 -2.57 -13.35 15.69
N ALA A 60 -2.71 -12.20 16.36
CA ALA A 60 -1.95 -10.99 16.09
C ALA A 60 -0.47 -11.10 16.49
N SER A 61 -0.18 -11.84 17.56
CA SER A 61 1.19 -12.14 18.04
C SER A 61 1.82 -13.35 17.37
N ARG A 62 1.06 -14.07 16.52
CA ARG A 62 1.62 -15.16 15.72
C ARG A 62 2.66 -14.57 14.76
N PRO A 63 3.90 -15.07 14.74
CA PRO A 63 4.90 -14.59 13.80
C PRO A 63 4.41 -14.90 12.39
N ARG A 64 3.92 -13.87 11.68
CA ARG A 64 3.62 -13.98 10.26
C ARG A 64 4.91 -14.41 9.58
N LYS A 65 4.94 -15.62 9.01
CA LYS A 65 5.99 -16.00 8.05
C LYS A 65 6.02 -14.88 7.02
N ARG A 66 7.09 -14.08 7.01
CA ARG A 66 7.25 -12.99 6.04
C ARG A 66 7.43 -13.64 4.68
N LEU A 67 6.34 -13.77 3.93
CA LEU A 67 6.38 -14.21 2.55
C LEU A 67 6.82 -13.01 1.70
N LEU A 68 7.97 -13.13 1.04
CA LEU A 68 8.37 -12.17 0.02
C LEU A 68 7.40 -12.33 -1.17
N ARG A 69 6.74 -11.25 -1.56
CA ARG A 69 5.75 -11.24 -2.64
C ARG A 69 6.22 -10.49 -3.89
N LEU A 70 7.24 -9.65 -3.74
CA LEU A 70 7.77 -8.78 -4.78
C LEU A 70 9.22 -8.45 -4.46
N LEU A 71 10.07 -8.50 -5.47
CA LEU A 71 11.39 -7.89 -5.44
C LEU A 71 11.33 -6.54 -6.16
N VAL A 72 11.66 -5.46 -5.45
CA VAL A 72 11.82 -4.13 -6.04
C VAL A 72 13.32 -3.82 -6.11
N VAL A 73 13.82 -3.49 -7.30
CA VAL A 73 15.23 -3.16 -7.52
C VAL A 73 15.37 -1.76 -8.10
N ASP A 74 16.43 -1.05 -7.70
CA ASP A 74 16.82 0.19 -8.38
C ASP A 74 17.34 -0.15 -9.79
N VAL A 75 17.16 0.74 -10.76
CA VAL A 75 17.78 0.63 -12.07
C VAL A 75 19.26 0.97 -12.00
N HIS A 76 19.61 2.13 -11.43
CA HIS A 76 20.99 2.64 -11.46
C HIS A 76 21.79 2.16 -10.25
N GLY A 77 22.89 1.46 -10.51
CA GLY A 77 23.75 0.84 -9.50
C GLY A 77 23.41 -0.63 -9.20
N VAL A 78 22.18 -1.08 -9.48
CA VAL A 78 21.73 -2.46 -9.24
C VAL A 78 21.49 -3.24 -10.54
N ILE A 79 20.80 -2.67 -11.53
CA ILE A 79 20.64 -3.29 -12.86
C ILE A 79 21.78 -2.86 -13.79
N VAL A 80 22.02 -1.55 -13.87
CA VAL A 80 23.04 -0.96 -14.75
C VAL A 80 24.03 -0.10 -13.98
N ARG A 81 25.22 0.12 -14.53
CA ARG A 81 26.23 1.07 -14.04
C ARG A 81 26.48 2.17 -15.07
N PRO A 82 26.81 3.40 -14.62
CA PRO A 82 27.11 3.81 -13.23
C PRO A 82 25.87 4.18 -12.40
N THR A 83 26.07 4.32 -11.08
CA THR A 83 25.02 4.73 -10.11
C THR A 83 24.57 6.18 -10.27
N ARG A 84 25.46 7.06 -10.77
CA ARG A 84 25.16 8.47 -11.05
C ARG A 84 25.12 8.69 -12.57
N PRO A 85 23.99 8.44 -13.25
CA PRO A 85 23.92 8.45 -14.70
C PRO A 85 24.21 9.81 -15.32
N LEU A 86 23.78 10.91 -14.68
CA LEU A 86 24.07 12.27 -15.15
C LEU A 86 25.58 12.57 -15.11
N GLU A 87 26.14 12.63 -13.90
CA GLU A 87 27.54 13.03 -13.71
C GLU A 87 28.52 11.99 -14.27
N GLY A 88 28.16 10.70 -14.25
CA GLY A 88 29.03 9.61 -14.63
C GLY A 88 29.01 9.25 -16.11
N LEU A 89 28.02 9.71 -16.89
CA LEU A 89 27.92 9.41 -18.33
C LEU A 89 27.37 10.60 -19.14
N LEU A 90 26.18 11.07 -18.82
CA LEU A 90 25.45 12.00 -19.71
C LEU A 90 26.14 13.36 -19.82
N LEU A 91 26.54 13.96 -18.70
CA LEU A 91 27.17 15.28 -18.68
C LEU A 91 28.52 15.27 -19.45
N PRO A 92 29.44 14.31 -19.26
CA PRO A 92 30.63 14.19 -20.11
C PRO A 92 30.32 14.08 -21.60
N VAL A 93 29.29 13.31 -21.97
CA VAL A 93 28.87 13.16 -23.39
C VAL A 93 28.35 14.49 -23.94
N ILE A 94 27.55 15.23 -23.17
CA ILE A 94 27.03 16.55 -23.57
C ILE A 94 28.18 17.56 -23.73
N LEU A 95 29.10 17.64 -22.77
CA LEU A 95 30.23 18.57 -22.80
C LEU A 95 31.24 18.25 -23.92
N ALA A 96 31.31 16.99 -24.37
CA ALA A 96 32.12 16.62 -25.52
C ALA A 96 31.54 17.14 -26.84
N GLU A 97 30.21 17.23 -26.96
CA GLU A 97 29.52 17.70 -28.16
C GLU A 97 29.28 19.23 -28.14
N ASN A 98 29.08 19.82 -26.96
CA ASN A 98 28.94 21.26 -26.76
C ASN A 98 29.72 21.70 -25.50
N PRO A 99 31.01 22.05 -25.62
CA PRO A 99 31.86 22.42 -24.48
C PRO A 99 31.43 23.71 -23.75
N ASP A 100 30.71 24.59 -24.43
CA ASP A 100 30.32 25.91 -23.91
C ASP A 100 29.01 25.88 -23.12
N VAL A 101 28.31 24.73 -23.10
CA VAL A 101 27.05 24.61 -22.36
C VAL A 101 27.28 24.66 -20.84
N ASP A 102 26.48 25.47 -20.16
CA ASP A 102 26.51 25.54 -18.70
C ASP A 102 26.08 24.20 -18.07
N ALA A 103 26.96 23.62 -17.25
CA ALA A 103 26.68 22.38 -16.55
C ALA A 103 25.49 22.48 -15.58
N GLU A 104 25.25 23.65 -14.98
CA GLU A 104 24.08 23.85 -14.11
C GLU A 104 22.79 23.87 -14.90
N LEU A 105 22.79 24.47 -16.10
CA LEU A 105 21.68 24.36 -17.04
C LEU A 105 21.40 22.89 -17.38
N VAL A 106 22.43 22.10 -17.70
CA VAL A 106 22.26 20.65 -17.98
C VAL A 106 21.62 19.93 -16.78
N ARG A 107 22.06 20.21 -15.55
CA ARG A 107 21.49 19.61 -14.33
C ARG A 107 20.02 19.99 -14.14
N ASP A 108 19.66 21.26 -14.32
CA ASP A 108 18.27 21.72 -14.22
C ASP A 108 17.36 21.06 -15.27
N ARG A 109 17.79 21.06 -16.54
CA ARG A 109 17.02 20.45 -17.63
C ARG A 109 16.91 18.94 -17.46
N HIS A 110 17.99 18.28 -17.05
CA HIS A 110 17.96 16.85 -16.78
C HIS A 110 17.00 16.52 -15.63
N ARG A 111 16.98 17.32 -14.55
CA ARG A 111 16.01 17.12 -13.46
C ARG A 111 14.57 17.23 -13.96
N LYS A 112 14.26 18.20 -14.80
CA LYS A 112 12.93 18.37 -15.40
C LYS A 112 12.57 17.19 -16.31
N LEU A 113 13.51 16.75 -17.14
CA LEU A 113 13.36 15.58 -18.02
C LEU A 113 13.10 14.29 -17.22
N VAL A 114 13.88 14.04 -16.18
CA VAL A 114 13.72 12.88 -15.27
C VAL A 114 12.36 12.86 -14.58
N LEU A 115 11.78 14.03 -14.30
CA LEU A 115 10.44 14.16 -13.71
C LEU A 115 9.31 14.22 -14.76
N GLY A 116 9.61 14.02 -16.04
CA GLY A 116 8.61 14.04 -17.12
C GLY A 116 8.06 15.44 -17.42
N ARG A 117 8.75 16.50 -17.00
CA ARG A 117 8.37 17.92 -17.23
C ARG A 117 8.95 18.49 -18.53
N LEU A 118 9.85 17.75 -19.17
CA LEU A 118 10.40 18.02 -20.50
C LEU A 118 10.36 16.71 -21.28
N THR A 119 10.17 16.83 -22.59
CA THR A 119 10.41 15.75 -23.55
C THR A 119 11.91 15.63 -23.85
N PRO A 120 12.40 14.46 -24.33
CA PRO A 120 13.77 14.33 -24.80
C PRO A 120 14.12 15.36 -25.89
N GLU A 121 13.21 15.63 -26.82
CA GLU A 121 13.41 16.59 -27.91
C GLU A 121 13.62 18.02 -27.38
N GLU A 122 12.79 18.46 -26.43
CA GLU A 122 12.96 19.76 -25.76
C GLU A 122 14.26 19.81 -24.98
N PHE A 123 14.61 18.74 -24.24
CA PHE A 123 15.86 18.66 -23.49
C PHE A 123 17.08 18.84 -24.41
N TRP A 124 17.14 18.15 -25.54
CA TRP A 124 18.25 18.29 -26.48
C TRP A 124 18.28 19.66 -27.14
N SER A 125 17.11 20.21 -27.49
CA SER A 125 16.99 21.54 -28.10
C SER A 125 17.45 22.65 -27.15
N ASP A 126 17.04 22.59 -25.88
CA ASP A 126 17.43 23.53 -24.82
C ASP A 126 18.95 23.58 -24.58
N LEU A 127 19.66 22.48 -24.88
CA LEU A 127 21.11 22.37 -24.73
C LEU A 127 21.88 22.68 -26.04
N GLY A 128 21.18 23.12 -27.09
CA GLY A 128 21.78 23.39 -28.40
C GLY A 128 22.16 22.13 -29.18
N LEU A 129 21.69 20.96 -28.76
CA LEU A 129 22.01 19.66 -29.34
C LEU A 129 20.85 19.06 -30.16
N GLY A 130 19.75 19.78 -30.35
CA GLY A 130 18.53 19.29 -31.03
C GLY A 130 18.78 18.46 -32.30
N PRO A 131 19.56 18.94 -33.28
CA PRO A 131 19.83 18.20 -34.52
C PRO A 131 20.52 16.83 -34.33
N ILE A 132 21.34 16.69 -33.29
CA ILE A 132 22.12 15.47 -33.01
C ILE A 132 21.65 14.72 -31.76
N GLY A 133 20.65 15.25 -31.04
CA GLY A 133 20.25 14.79 -29.71
C GLY A 133 19.91 13.31 -29.65
N ARG A 134 19.24 12.78 -30.68
CA ARG A 134 18.91 11.36 -30.78
C ARG A 134 20.15 10.45 -30.91
N GLU A 135 21.18 10.90 -31.63
CA GLU A 135 22.43 10.17 -31.76
C GLU A 135 23.19 10.17 -30.43
N VAL A 136 23.29 11.34 -29.81
CA VAL A 136 23.91 11.54 -28.49
C VAL A 136 23.22 10.67 -27.42
N GLU A 137 21.89 10.66 -27.40
CA GLU A 137 21.08 9.80 -26.54
C GLU A 137 21.39 8.32 -26.75
N THR A 138 21.48 7.89 -28.01
CA THR A 138 21.79 6.50 -28.37
C THR A 138 23.15 6.09 -27.83
N ARG A 139 24.16 6.96 -27.98
CA ARG A 139 25.51 6.74 -27.44
C ARG A 139 25.52 6.67 -25.92
N TYR A 140 24.78 7.58 -25.26
CA TYR A 140 24.60 7.59 -23.81
C TYR A 140 23.96 6.29 -23.30
N LEU A 141 22.82 5.88 -23.86
CA LEU A 141 22.13 4.66 -23.43
C LEU A 141 22.95 3.39 -23.70
N SER A 142 23.75 3.37 -24.77
CA SER A 142 24.64 2.24 -25.10
C SER A 142 25.88 2.16 -24.20
N SER A 143 26.17 3.23 -23.45
CA SER A 143 27.32 3.29 -22.54
C SER A 143 27.05 2.58 -21.20
N PHE A 144 25.77 2.36 -20.84
CA PHE A 144 25.43 1.59 -19.66
C PHE A 144 25.94 0.15 -19.76
N LYS A 145 26.47 -0.36 -18.64
CA LYS A 145 26.86 -1.76 -18.51
C LYS A 145 25.96 -2.44 -17.50
N LEU A 146 25.48 -3.63 -17.82
CA LEU A 146 24.73 -4.44 -16.87
C LEU A 146 25.63 -4.86 -15.71
N VAL A 147 25.05 -4.93 -14.52
CA VAL A 147 25.75 -5.49 -13.37
C VAL A 147 26.05 -6.97 -13.65
N PRO A 148 27.29 -7.44 -13.43
CA PRO A 148 27.65 -8.83 -13.70
C PRO A 148 26.75 -9.81 -12.93
N GLY A 149 26.28 -10.85 -13.63
CA GLY A 149 25.43 -11.88 -13.05
C GLY A 149 23.95 -11.50 -12.88
N LEU A 150 23.51 -10.37 -13.44
CA LEU A 150 22.11 -9.92 -13.40
C LEU A 150 21.14 -10.97 -13.94
N HIS A 151 21.31 -11.44 -15.19
CA HIS A 151 20.38 -12.41 -15.78
C HIS A 151 20.32 -13.72 -14.99
N PRO A 152 21.44 -14.38 -14.63
CA PRO A 152 21.38 -15.57 -13.77
C PRO A 152 20.71 -15.31 -12.41
N PHE A 153 20.81 -14.10 -11.88
CA PHE A 153 20.10 -13.72 -10.65
C PHE A 153 18.59 -13.65 -10.89
N LEU A 154 18.15 -12.99 -11.96
CA LEU A 154 16.74 -12.88 -12.31
C LEU A 154 16.12 -14.24 -12.62
N ASP A 155 16.83 -15.13 -13.31
CA ASP A 155 16.36 -16.51 -13.59
C ASP A 155 16.10 -17.29 -12.29
N ARG A 156 16.96 -17.13 -11.27
CA ARG A 156 16.77 -17.74 -9.96
C ARG A 156 15.60 -17.14 -9.18
N VAL A 157 15.29 -15.86 -9.40
CA VAL A 157 14.16 -15.17 -8.78
C VAL A 157 12.85 -15.63 -9.44
N ASP A 158 12.84 -15.73 -10.77
CA ASP A 158 11.71 -16.25 -11.54
C ASP A 158 11.40 -17.72 -11.20
N GLY A 159 12.43 -18.56 -11.06
CA GLY A 159 12.26 -19.95 -10.59
C GLY A 159 11.64 -20.10 -9.20
N ARG A 160 11.52 -19.01 -8.42
CA ARG A 160 10.80 -18.95 -7.13
C ARG A 160 9.42 -18.31 -7.24
N SER A 161 8.97 -18.01 -8.45
CA SER A 161 7.71 -17.30 -8.75
C SER A 161 7.60 -15.96 -8.03
N LEU A 162 8.73 -15.26 -7.85
CA LEU A 162 8.78 -13.94 -7.21
C LEU A 162 8.83 -12.86 -8.30
N PRO A 163 7.76 -12.06 -8.50
CA PRO A 163 7.78 -11.01 -9.51
C PRO A 163 8.83 -9.95 -9.18
N VAL A 164 9.38 -9.33 -10.22
CA VAL A 164 10.39 -8.28 -10.11
C VAL A 164 9.86 -6.97 -10.70
N ALA A 165 9.99 -5.90 -9.94
CA ALA A 165 9.78 -4.53 -10.42
C ALA A 165 11.08 -3.75 -10.36
N ALA A 166 11.40 -3.02 -11.42
CA ALA A 166 12.47 -2.04 -11.42
C ALA A 166 11.90 -0.64 -11.16
N VAL A 167 12.60 0.14 -10.33
CA VAL A 167 12.32 1.56 -10.08
C VAL A 167 13.55 2.40 -10.39
N GLY A 168 13.41 3.55 -11.03
CA GLY A 168 14.57 4.38 -11.33
C GLY A 168 14.26 5.83 -11.66
N ASN A 169 15.21 6.71 -11.35
CA ASN A 169 15.16 8.12 -11.70
C ASN A 169 15.61 8.31 -13.15
N GLN A 170 14.66 8.27 -14.09
CA GLN A 170 14.94 8.44 -15.51
C GLN A 170 13.68 8.85 -16.29
N PRO A 171 13.85 9.40 -17.50
CA PRO A 171 12.74 9.70 -18.39
C PRO A 171 12.08 8.42 -18.89
N ARG A 172 10.77 8.45 -19.14
CA ARG A 172 9.97 7.30 -19.61
C ARG A 172 10.59 6.61 -20.82
N GLU A 173 10.85 7.39 -21.86
CA GLU A 173 11.33 6.85 -23.14
C GLU A 173 12.70 6.20 -23.02
N TRP A 174 13.60 6.84 -22.26
CA TRP A 174 14.94 6.34 -22.01
C TRP A 174 14.93 5.08 -21.17
N GLY A 175 14.10 5.04 -20.12
CA GLY A 175 13.95 3.85 -19.27
C GLY A 175 13.42 2.65 -20.05
N MET A 176 12.39 2.85 -20.87
CA MET A 176 11.86 1.78 -21.72
C MET A 176 12.87 1.32 -22.77
N ARG A 177 13.61 2.24 -23.38
CA ARG A 177 14.67 1.91 -24.35
C ARG A 177 15.82 1.13 -23.70
N LEU A 178 16.25 1.54 -22.51
CA LEU A 178 17.28 0.86 -21.72
C LEU A 178 16.83 -0.56 -21.33
N ARG A 179 15.58 -0.75 -20.88
CA ARG A 179 15.01 -2.06 -20.57
C ARG A 179 15.09 -3.02 -21.76
N ARG A 180 14.73 -2.54 -22.96
CA ARG A 180 14.81 -3.32 -24.20
C ARG A 180 16.25 -3.66 -24.58
N MET A 181 17.14 -2.67 -24.53
CA MET A 181 18.57 -2.88 -24.82
C MET A 181 19.21 -3.89 -23.86
N ALA A 182 18.73 -3.95 -22.62
CA ALA A 182 19.16 -4.91 -21.61
C ALA A 182 18.47 -6.29 -21.70
N GLN A 183 17.48 -6.46 -22.59
CA GLN A 183 16.67 -7.67 -22.75
C GLN A 183 16.00 -8.09 -21.42
N LEU A 184 15.40 -7.12 -20.73
CA LEU A 184 14.75 -7.32 -19.42
C LEU A 184 13.22 -7.28 -19.52
N GLU A 185 12.67 -7.39 -20.73
CA GLU A 185 11.22 -7.34 -20.95
C GLU A 185 10.50 -8.51 -20.28
N ASP A 186 11.07 -9.71 -20.36
CA ASP A 186 10.46 -10.94 -19.84
C ASP A 186 10.78 -11.16 -18.35
N SER A 187 11.97 -10.78 -17.89
CA SER A 187 12.42 -11.03 -16.51
C SER A 187 12.01 -9.96 -15.50
N VAL A 188 11.68 -8.76 -15.96
CA VAL A 188 11.25 -7.64 -15.09
C VAL A 188 9.81 -7.29 -15.44
N SER A 189 8.88 -7.74 -14.60
CA SER A 189 7.44 -7.62 -14.82
C SER A 189 6.97 -6.17 -14.94
N SER A 190 7.65 -5.24 -14.27
CA SER A 190 7.31 -3.82 -14.32
C SER A 190 8.52 -2.91 -14.21
N TRP A 191 8.51 -1.82 -14.98
CA TRP A 191 9.60 -0.84 -15.04
C TRP A 191 9.04 0.54 -14.78
N LEU A 192 9.06 0.96 -13.51
CA LEU A 192 8.52 2.23 -13.05
C LEU A 192 9.61 3.27 -13.02
N VAL A 193 9.36 4.42 -13.63
CA VAL A 193 10.34 5.50 -13.65
C VAL A 193 9.74 6.81 -13.17
N SER A 194 10.59 7.67 -12.65
CA SER A 194 10.19 9.00 -12.17
C SER A 194 9.49 9.84 -13.25
N GLY A 195 9.84 9.65 -14.52
CA GLY A 195 9.21 10.36 -15.63
C GLY A 195 7.73 10.05 -15.84
N ASP A 196 7.28 8.85 -15.45
CA ASP A 196 5.86 8.46 -15.52
C ASP A 196 5.05 9.01 -14.33
N VAL A 197 5.71 9.14 -13.17
CA VAL A 197 5.04 9.47 -11.90
C VAL A 197 5.12 10.97 -11.57
N GLY A 198 6.13 11.67 -12.10
CA GLY A 198 6.43 13.06 -11.75
C GLY A 198 7.13 13.21 -10.39
N ALA A 199 7.62 12.11 -9.81
CA ALA A 199 8.31 12.05 -8.53
C ALA A 199 9.54 11.14 -8.62
N ALA A 200 10.65 11.54 -8.02
CA ALA A 200 11.92 10.82 -8.07
C ALA A 200 12.18 10.05 -6.76
N LEU A 201 12.93 8.95 -6.81
CA LEU A 201 13.50 8.33 -5.61
C LEU A 201 14.28 9.39 -4.80
N PRO A 202 14.16 9.40 -3.45
CA PRO A 202 13.45 8.43 -2.61
C PRO A 202 11.99 8.83 -2.26
N GLU A 203 11.35 9.69 -3.06
CA GLU A 203 10.01 10.18 -2.76
C GLU A 203 8.95 9.05 -2.76
N ARG A 204 8.05 9.12 -1.79
CA ARG A 204 6.98 8.14 -1.56
C ARG A 204 6.08 7.85 -2.78
N PRO A 205 5.70 8.83 -3.63
CA PRO A 205 4.77 8.57 -4.73
C PRO A 205 5.25 7.51 -5.73
N LEU A 206 6.55 7.42 -5.99
CA LEU A 206 7.10 6.42 -6.91
C LEU A 206 6.92 5.00 -6.35
N PHE A 207 7.17 4.79 -5.05
CA PHE A 207 6.92 3.51 -4.39
C PHE A 207 5.43 3.15 -4.33
N GLU A 208 4.55 4.13 -4.12
CA GLU A 208 3.10 3.91 -4.17
C GLU A 208 2.61 3.54 -5.57
N ALA A 209 3.17 4.15 -6.61
CA ALA A 209 2.88 3.78 -7.99
C ALA A 209 3.31 2.33 -8.26
N THR A 210 4.54 1.94 -7.86
CA THR A 210 5.01 0.54 -7.95
C THR A 210 4.08 -0.42 -7.21
N ARG A 211 3.66 -0.07 -5.99
CA ARG A 211 2.71 -0.86 -5.21
C ARG A 211 1.42 -1.13 -5.97
N ARG A 212 0.81 -0.07 -6.54
CA ARG A 212 -0.45 -0.14 -7.26
C ARG A 212 -0.33 -0.99 -8.52
N VAL A 213 0.72 -0.77 -9.32
CA VAL A 213 0.96 -1.52 -10.56
C VAL A 213 1.19 -2.99 -10.28
N MET A 214 1.96 -3.32 -9.24
CA MET A 214 2.28 -4.71 -8.90
C MET A 214 1.17 -5.43 -8.13
N SER A 215 0.08 -4.73 -7.75
CA SER A 215 -1.03 -5.30 -6.96
C SER A 215 -0.58 -6.00 -5.67
N VAL A 216 0.42 -5.42 -5.00
CA VAL A 216 0.93 -5.93 -3.71
C VAL A 216 0.50 -4.97 -2.61
N ASP A 217 0.05 -5.51 -1.48
CA ASP A 217 -0.05 -4.73 -0.25
C ASP A 217 1.36 -4.60 0.34
N LEU A 218 2.01 -3.45 0.09
CA LEU A 218 3.20 -3.02 0.83
C LEU A 218 2.78 -2.45 2.18
#